data_AF-A0A059LSB2-F1
#
_entry.id   AF-A0A059LSB2-F1
#
_cell.length_a   1.000
_cell.length_b   1.000
_cell.length_c   1.000
_cell.angle_alpha   90.00
_cell.angle_beta   90.00
_cell.angle_gamma   90.00
#
_symmetry.space_group_name_H-M   'P 1'
#
loop_
_entity.id
_entity.type
_entity.pdbx_description
1 polymer ?
#
loop_
_entity_poly.entity_id
_entity_poly.type
_entity_poly.pdbx_seq_one_letter_code
_entity_poly.pdbx_strand_id
1 'polypeptide(L)'
;MICRRFDFANNDEWNHYMNRLEIPAGRESALERIKAKWYKANVVAIVLTAILALQPLVPYWSMMGAGLCSRISALVNTTLVMQRYGTPSFTPFPHAFKSWMQAATTSTPFFHLVVSMIVMNNPSLAPGLLSVGIGAAYGLAEAAPARFGRAAQYQRYLAPLVALLQRHRDRVLFLAAASELLMAFIATFAVFTRGIRGAGTAFVLWNQMKGRFHSHDAALYHRTAWTMIGQRLQPLLVRVPAMQSYIQAAQNWFSRM
;
A
#
# COMPACT_ATOMS: atom_id res chain seq x y z
N MET A 1 -16.46 -13.91 -3.41
CA MET A 1 -15.64 -14.97 -4.03
C MET A 1 -14.18 -15.03 -3.56
N ILE A 2 -13.73 -14.17 -2.62
CA ILE A 2 -12.33 -14.13 -2.13
C ILE A 2 -12.00 -15.24 -1.10
N CYS A 3 -13.00 -15.77 -0.39
CA CYS A 3 -12.79 -16.85 0.60
C CYS A 3 -12.28 -18.18 0.00
N ARG A 4 -12.52 -18.45 -1.29
CA ARG A 4 -12.10 -19.73 -1.90
C ARG A 4 -10.59 -19.91 -2.05
N ARG A 5 -9.79 -18.84 -1.90
CA ARG A 5 -8.31 -18.88 -2.00
C ARG A 5 -7.60 -18.78 -0.65
N PHE A 6 -8.32 -18.68 0.46
CA PHE A 6 -7.70 -18.66 1.78
C PHE A 6 -7.55 -20.10 2.26
N ASP A 7 -6.31 -20.51 2.56
CA ASP A 7 -6.02 -21.84 3.10
C ASP A 7 -6.45 -21.90 4.58
N PHE A 8 -7.67 -22.37 4.80
CA PHE A 8 -8.24 -22.55 6.13
C PHE A 8 -7.66 -23.78 6.85
N ALA A 9 -7.14 -24.79 6.12
CA ALA A 9 -6.66 -26.02 6.73
C ALA A 9 -5.39 -25.80 7.57
N ASN A 10 -4.54 -24.87 7.11
CA ASN A 10 -3.24 -24.59 7.70
C ASN A 10 -3.21 -23.34 8.61
N ASN A 11 -4.38 -22.90 9.08
CA ASN A 11 -4.52 -21.70 9.91
C ASN A 11 -4.91 -22.05 11.36
N ASP A 12 -3.97 -21.84 12.29
CA ASP A 12 -4.12 -22.20 13.71
C ASP A 12 -5.28 -21.46 14.40
N GLU A 13 -5.51 -20.18 14.05
CA GLU A 13 -6.59 -19.38 14.63
C GLU A 13 -7.98 -19.84 14.15
N TRP A 14 -8.08 -20.24 12.89
CA TRP A 14 -9.29 -20.83 12.33
C TRP A 14 -9.59 -22.19 12.99
N ASN A 15 -8.56 -23.03 13.16
CA ASN A 15 -8.71 -24.34 13.79
C ASN A 15 -9.16 -24.21 15.25
N HIS A 16 -8.60 -23.25 15.99
CA HIS A 16 -9.04 -22.94 17.35
C HIS A 16 -10.47 -22.36 17.41
N TYR A 17 -10.87 -21.54 16.44
CA TYR A 17 -12.24 -21.03 16.33
C TYR A 17 -13.25 -22.15 16.00
N MET A 18 -12.89 -23.07 15.11
CA MET A 18 -13.70 -24.23 14.73
C MET A 18 -13.92 -25.20 15.89
N ASN A 19 -12.90 -25.42 16.73
CA ASN A 19 -13.01 -26.29 17.91
C ASN A 19 -14.01 -25.79 18.96
N ARG A 20 -14.43 -24.51 18.88
CA ARG A 20 -15.45 -23.92 19.77
C ARG A 20 -16.86 -23.94 19.19
N LEU A 21 -17.03 -24.34 17.93
CA LEU A 21 -18.31 -24.34 17.24
C LEU A 21 -18.80 -25.77 17.01
N GLU A 22 -19.88 -26.16 17.66
CA GLU A 22 -20.59 -27.39 17.34
C GLU A 22 -21.39 -27.18 16.06
N ILE A 23 -20.88 -27.71 14.94
CA ILE A 23 -21.59 -27.68 13.66
C ILE A 23 -22.40 -28.96 13.54
N PRO A 24 -23.74 -28.91 13.45
CA PRO A 24 -24.54 -30.11 13.21
C PRO A 24 -24.17 -30.72 11.85
N ALA A 25 -23.89 -32.03 11.85
CA ALA A 25 -23.39 -32.77 10.69
C ALA A 25 -24.37 -32.67 9.49
N GLY A 26 -23.83 -32.46 8.28
CA GLY A 26 -24.59 -32.54 7.02
C GLY A 26 -24.95 -31.21 6.32
N ARG A 27 -24.44 -30.05 6.75
CA ARG A 27 -24.68 -28.76 6.07
C ARG A 27 -23.39 -28.10 5.56
N GLU A 28 -22.87 -28.56 4.43
CA GLU A 28 -21.70 -27.97 3.75
C GLU A 28 -21.90 -26.48 3.42
N SER A 29 -23.13 -26.06 3.12
CA SER A 29 -23.48 -24.66 2.84
C SER A 29 -23.38 -23.74 4.07
N ALA A 30 -23.51 -24.30 5.29
CA ALA A 30 -23.34 -23.55 6.54
C ALA A 30 -21.86 -23.29 6.83
N LEU A 31 -20.99 -24.27 6.55
CA LEU A 31 -19.53 -24.14 6.70
C LEU A 31 -18.97 -22.99 5.84
N GLU A 32 -19.38 -22.90 4.58
CA GLU A 32 -18.93 -21.83 3.67
C GLU A 32 -19.39 -20.43 4.12
N ARG A 33 -20.60 -20.33 4.71
CA ARG A 33 -21.09 -19.07 5.32
C ARG A 33 -20.27 -18.68 6.55
N ILE A 34 -19.89 -19.64 7.39
CA ILE A 34 -19.08 -19.40 8.60
C ILE A 34 -17.66 -18.98 8.21
N LYS A 35 -17.01 -19.67 7.27
CA LYS A 35 -15.70 -19.27 6.70
C LYS A 35 -15.74 -17.85 6.16
N ALA A 36 -16.79 -17.50 5.41
CA ALA A 36 -16.94 -16.16 4.86
C ALA A 36 -17.17 -15.09 5.93
N LYS A 37 -17.93 -15.41 6.98
CA LYS A 37 -18.18 -14.51 8.12
C LYS A 37 -16.92 -14.30 8.94
N TRP A 38 -16.19 -15.37 9.27
CA TRP A 38 -14.93 -15.32 10.02
C TRP A 38 -13.84 -14.57 9.24
N TYR A 39 -13.68 -14.87 7.95
CA TYR A 39 -12.72 -14.16 7.09
C TYR A 39 -13.05 -12.67 6.99
N LYS A 40 -14.33 -12.30 6.80
CA LYS A 40 -14.73 -10.90 6.82
C LYS A 40 -14.46 -10.27 8.18
N ALA A 41 -14.85 -10.89 9.29
CA ALA A 41 -14.68 -10.34 10.62
C ALA A 41 -13.19 -10.12 10.95
N ASN A 42 -12.33 -11.10 10.73
CA ASN A 42 -10.91 -10.99 11.11
C ASN A 42 -10.09 -10.16 10.12
N VAL A 43 -10.33 -10.26 8.82
CA VAL A 43 -9.62 -9.39 7.86
C VAL A 43 -10.06 -7.94 8.01
N VAL A 44 -11.36 -7.68 8.20
CA VAL A 44 -11.85 -6.32 8.45
C VAL A 44 -11.39 -5.82 9.81
N ALA A 45 -11.34 -6.68 10.84
CA ALA A 45 -10.80 -6.31 12.16
C ALA A 45 -9.30 -5.99 12.09
N ILE A 46 -8.48 -6.81 11.41
CA ILE A 46 -7.04 -6.56 11.23
C ILE A 46 -6.80 -5.29 10.41
N VAL A 47 -7.60 -5.05 9.36
CA VAL A 47 -7.52 -3.81 8.58
C VAL A 47 -7.97 -2.61 9.40
N LEU A 48 -9.04 -2.74 10.20
CA LEU A 48 -9.51 -1.69 11.12
C LEU A 48 -8.50 -1.44 12.24
N THR A 49 -7.90 -2.46 12.84
CA THR A 49 -6.84 -2.28 13.84
C THR A 49 -5.57 -1.73 13.23
N ALA A 50 -5.20 -2.11 12.01
CA ALA A 50 -4.09 -1.48 11.30
C ALA A 50 -4.38 0.00 11.00
N ILE A 51 -5.60 0.33 10.57
CA ILE A 51 -6.03 1.71 10.34
C ILE A 51 -6.09 2.50 11.65
N LEU A 52 -6.63 1.94 12.72
CA LEU A 52 -6.73 2.56 14.05
C LEU A 52 -5.37 2.66 14.76
N ALA A 53 -4.46 1.72 14.53
CA ALA A 53 -3.09 1.78 15.04
C ALA A 53 -2.25 2.82 14.28
N LEU A 54 -2.52 3.01 12.98
CA LEU A 54 -1.89 4.06 12.16
C LEU A 54 -2.56 5.43 12.31
N GLN A 55 -3.81 5.47 12.76
CA GLN A 55 -4.58 6.69 12.98
C GLN A 55 -4.91 6.81 14.48
N PRO A 56 -3.99 7.37 15.31
CA PRO A 56 -4.29 7.59 16.71
C PRO A 56 -5.55 8.46 16.84
N LEU A 57 -6.50 7.97 17.63
CA LEU A 57 -7.76 8.64 18.02
C LEU A 57 -7.53 10.02 18.68
N VAL A 58 -6.29 10.36 19.00
CA VAL A 58 -5.89 11.68 19.50
C VAL A 58 -5.20 12.46 18.37
N PRO A 59 -5.88 13.45 17.74
CA PRO A 59 -5.41 14.09 16.51
C PRO A 59 -4.06 14.80 16.65
N TYR A 60 -3.72 15.33 17.83
CA TYR A 60 -2.45 16.04 18.05
C TYR A 60 -1.23 15.10 18.05
N TRP A 61 -1.29 14.02 18.83
CA TRP A 61 -0.21 13.02 18.91
C TRP A 61 -0.12 12.19 17.63
N SER A 62 -1.26 11.95 16.96
CA SER A 62 -1.31 11.38 15.61
C SER A 62 -0.57 12.23 14.59
N MET A 63 -0.75 13.55 14.60
CA MET A 63 -0.12 14.42 13.60
C MET A 63 1.38 14.51 13.82
N MET A 64 1.82 14.55 15.08
CA MET A 64 3.23 14.52 15.45
C MET A 64 3.89 13.17 15.09
N GLY A 65 3.24 12.05 15.41
CA GLY A 65 3.70 10.70 15.08
C GLY A 65 3.76 10.46 13.57
N ALA A 66 2.69 10.79 12.84
CA ALA A 66 2.63 10.72 11.38
C ALA A 66 3.71 11.60 10.72
N GLY A 67 3.94 12.80 11.26
CA GLY A 67 5.00 13.69 10.81
C GLY A 67 6.39 13.10 11.02
N LEU A 68 6.66 12.51 12.19
CA LEU A 68 7.93 11.83 12.49
C LEU A 68 8.13 10.59 11.60
N CYS A 69 7.12 9.73 11.45
CA CYS A 69 7.17 8.57 10.56
C CYS A 69 7.43 8.99 9.11
N SER A 70 6.79 10.06 8.63
CA SER A 70 7.03 10.60 7.28
C SER A 70 8.46 11.12 7.11
N ARG A 71 9.00 11.82 8.12
CA ARG A 71 10.38 12.35 8.10
C ARG A 71 11.43 11.23 8.14
N ILE A 72 11.26 10.26 9.03
CA ILE A 72 12.13 9.09 9.12
C ILE A 72 12.10 8.33 7.81
N SER A 73 10.91 8.09 7.26
CA SER A 73 10.79 7.39 5.99
C SER A 73 11.37 8.17 4.81
N ALA A 74 11.19 9.50 4.77
CA ALA A 74 11.84 10.33 3.77
C ALA A 74 13.38 10.21 3.85
N LEU A 75 13.95 10.21 5.06
CA LEU A 75 15.39 10.05 5.26
C LEU A 75 15.88 8.67 4.81
N VAL A 76 15.18 7.60 5.20
CA VAL A 76 15.51 6.22 4.80
C VAL A 76 15.42 6.06 3.29
N ASN A 77 14.32 6.50 2.67
CA ASN A 77 14.16 6.38 1.23
C ASN A 77 15.17 7.23 0.45
N THR A 78 15.54 8.42 0.96
CA THR A 78 16.59 9.24 0.36
C THR A 78 17.93 8.51 0.35
N THR A 79 18.31 7.91 1.49
CA THR A 79 19.56 7.15 1.58
C THR A 79 19.56 5.91 0.68
N LEU A 80 18.44 5.21 0.56
CA LEU A 80 18.29 4.08 -0.38
C LEU A 80 18.40 4.51 -1.85
N VAL A 81 17.77 5.63 -2.23
CA VAL A 81 17.89 6.19 -3.60
C VAL A 81 19.34 6.59 -3.89
N MET A 82 20.01 7.26 -2.95
CA MET A 82 21.40 7.67 -3.11
C MET A 82 22.37 6.47 -3.18
N GLN A 83 22.11 5.41 -2.43
CA GLN A 83 22.90 4.17 -2.52
C GLN A 83 22.73 3.46 -3.86
N ARG A 84 21.53 3.52 -4.46
CA ARG A 84 21.22 2.80 -5.70
C ARG A 84 21.61 3.56 -6.97
N TYR A 85 21.48 4.89 -6.96
CA TYR A 85 21.69 5.73 -8.15
C TYR A 85 22.84 6.74 -8.00
N GLY A 86 23.55 6.70 -6.87
CA GLY A 86 24.58 7.69 -6.55
C GLY A 86 24.00 9.05 -6.17
N THR A 87 24.89 10.01 -5.92
CA THR A 87 24.51 11.40 -5.65
C THR A 87 24.07 12.08 -6.95
N PRO A 88 23.03 12.94 -6.92
CA PRO A 88 22.62 13.69 -8.10
C PRO A 88 23.76 14.62 -8.52
N SER A 89 24.31 14.43 -9.73
CA SER A 89 25.22 15.39 -10.32
C SER A 89 24.44 16.57 -10.88
N PHE A 90 24.79 17.78 -10.45
CA PHE A 90 24.25 19.03 -10.99
C PHE A 90 25.09 19.56 -12.16
N THR A 91 26.14 18.85 -12.55
CA THR A 91 27.05 19.27 -13.63
C THR A 91 27.07 18.20 -14.72
N PRO A 92 26.63 18.50 -15.96
CA PRO A 92 25.97 19.73 -16.45
C PRO A 92 24.46 19.81 -16.12
N PHE A 93 24.01 20.96 -15.58
CA PHE A 93 22.59 21.27 -15.36
C PHE A 93 21.94 21.76 -16.67
N PRO A 94 20.71 21.35 -17.03
CA PRO A 94 19.80 20.44 -16.32
C PRO A 94 19.89 18.97 -16.79
N HIS A 95 20.74 18.64 -17.76
CA HIS A 95 20.76 17.33 -18.42
C HIS A 95 21.12 16.18 -17.47
N ALA A 96 22.21 16.30 -16.70
CA ALA A 96 22.67 15.26 -15.77
C ALA A 96 21.65 15.01 -14.64
N PHE A 97 21.03 16.09 -14.15
CA PHE A 97 19.99 16.00 -13.14
C PHE A 97 18.71 15.35 -13.70
N LYS A 98 18.31 15.70 -14.91
CA LYS A 98 17.14 15.11 -15.58
C LYS A 98 17.34 13.61 -15.83
N SER A 99 18.51 13.19 -16.30
CA SER A 99 18.80 11.76 -16.50
C SER A 99 18.83 10.99 -15.18
N TRP A 100 19.40 11.57 -14.11
CA TRP A 100 19.36 10.97 -12.77
C TRP A 100 17.92 10.85 -12.25
N MET A 101 17.12 11.91 -12.37
CA MET A 101 15.70 11.87 -11.99
C MET A 101 14.91 10.84 -12.79
N GLN A 102 15.13 10.73 -14.10
CA GLN A 102 14.46 9.74 -14.94
C GLN A 102 14.80 8.31 -14.48
N ALA A 103 16.06 8.04 -14.16
CA ALA A 103 16.47 6.76 -13.61
C ALA A 103 15.82 6.51 -12.24
N ALA A 104 15.85 7.49 -11.33
CA ALA A 104 15.32 7.38 -9.98
C ALA A 104 13.78 7.24 -9.94
N THR A 105 13.05 7.90 -10.86
CA THR A 105 11.57 7.94 -10.88
C THR A 105 10.95 6.56 -11.09
N THR A 106 11.66 5.64 -11.73
CA THR A 106 11.20 4.26 -11.92
C THR A 106 11.31 3.40 -10.66
N SER A 107 12.02 3.88 -9.64
CA SER A 107 12.36 3.11 -8.45
C SER A 107 11.29 3.20 -7.36
N THR A 108 10.99 2.05 -6.74
CA THR A 108 10.15 1.94 -5.53
C THR A 108 10.55 2.89 -4.39
N PRO A 109 11.84 3.03 -4.01
CA PRO A 109 12.21 3.93 -2.92
C PRO A 109 12.00 5.40 -3.27
N PHE A 110 12.18 5.80 -4.53
CA PHE A 110 11.87 7.18 -4.95
C PHE A 110 10.38 7.48 -4.87
N PHE A 111 9.52 6.51 -5.24
CA PHE A 111 8.09 6.65 -5.05
C PHE A 111 7.73 6.89 -3.56
N HIS A 112 8.25 6.05 -2.66
CA HIS A 112 7.97 6.20 -1.23
C HIS A 112 8.55 7.51 -0.66
N LEU A 113 9.66 8.01 -1.19
CA LEU A 113 10.18 9.34 -0.88
C LEU A 113 9.18 10.45 -1.23
N VAL A 114 8.68 10.45 -2.47
CA VAL A 114 7.69 11.45 -2.94
C VAL A 114 6.40 11.38 -2.11
N VAL A 115 5.89 10.17 -1.84
CA VAL A 115 4.70 9.99 -1.00
C VAL A 115 4.94 10.51 0.43
N SER A 116 6.11 10.23 1.01
CA SER A 116 6.46 10.72 2.35
C SER A 116 6.48 12.25 2.42
N MET A 117 7.00 12.92 1.38
CA MET A 117 7.00 14.38 1.29
C MET A 117 5.57 14.95 1.13
N ILE A 118 4.72 14.30 0.33
CA ILE A 118 3.34 14.72 0.11
C ILE A 118 2.52 14.58 1.40
N VAL A 119 2.65 13.45 2.10
CA VAL A 119 1.95 13.17 3.36
C VAL A 119 2.42 14.11 4.47
N MET A 120 3.71 14.43 4.54
CA MET A 120 4.24 15.39 5.50
C MET A 120 3.58 16.78 5.37
N ASN A 121 3.23 17.19 4.16
CA ASN A 121 2.56 18.46 3.90
C ASN A 121 1.02 18.37 3.98
N ASN A 122 0.46 17.15 3.99
CA ASN A 122 -0.98 16.92 3.91
C ASN A 122 -1.37 15.71 4.79
N PRO A 123 -1.68 15.91 6.08
CA PRO A 123 -2.01 14.81 6.99
C PRO A 123 -3.30 14.06 6.60
N SER A 124 -4.19 14.66 5.79
CA SER A 124 -5.37 13.98 5.25
C SER A 124 -5.05 12.83 4.31
N LEU A 125 -3.81 12.73 3.84
CA LEU A 125 -3.31 11.62 3.01
C LEU A 125 -2.66 10.51 3.86
N ALA A 126 -3.03 10.42 5.14
CA ALA A 126 -2.56 9.41 6.09
C ALA A 126 -2.54 7.97 5.57
N PRO A 127 -3.49 7.50 4.72
CA PRO A 127 -3.40 6.14 4.17
C PRO A 127 -2.10 5.86 3.40
N GLY A 128 -1.43 6.89 2.86
CA GLY A 128 -0.11 6.75 2.23
C GLY A 128 1.00 6.37 3.20
N LEU A 129 0.85 6.61 4.51
CA LEU A 129 1.81 6.14 5.52
C LEU A 129 1.90 4.63 5.58
N LEU A 130 0.82 3.93 5.25
CA LEU A 130 0.77 2.48 5.29
C LEU A 130 1.69 1.90 4.21
N SER A 131 1.61 2.38 2.96
CA SER A 131 2.50 1.93 1.89
C SER A 131 3.96 2.30 2.15
N VAL A 132 4.18 3.49 2.69
CA VAL A 132 5.51 3.98 3.07
C VAL A 132 6.12 3.13 4.20
N GLY A 133 5.33 2.80 5.23
CA GLY A 133 5.75 1.96 6.34
C GLY A 133 6.03 0.52 5.92
N ILE A 134 5.20 -0.03 5.04
CA ILE A 134 5.42 -1.35 4.44
C ILE A 134 6.71 -1.37 3.61
N GLY A 135 6.93 -0.37 2.76
CA GLY A 135 8.16 -0.26 1.97
C GLY A 135 9.41 -0.21 2.85
N ALA A 136 9.37 0.56 3.94
CA ALA A 136 10.45 0.62 4.91
C ALA A 136 10.67 -0.72 5.64
N ALA A 137 9.59 -1.42 6.01
CA ALA A 137 9.67 -2.73 6.64
C ALA A 137 10.34 -3.78 5.74
N TYR A 138 10.06 -3.77 4.44
CA TYR A 138 10.74 -4.65 3.48
C TYR A 138 12.21 -4.28 3.27
N GLY A 139 12.53 -2.99 3.15
CA GLY A 139 13.91 -2.54 3.06
C GLY A 139 14.74 -2.95 4.28
N LEU A 140 14.15 -2.86 5.48
CA LEU A 140 14.76 -3.36 6.71
C LEU A 140 14.87 -4.88 6.73
N ALA A 141 13.84 -5.59 6.29
CA ALA A 141 13.84 -7.05 6.23
C ALA A 141 14.91 -7.62 5.29
N GLU A 142 15.24 -6.92 4.21
CA GLU A 142 16.31 -7.30 3.28
C GLU A 142 17.70 -6.95 3.84
N ALA A 143 17.87 -5.79 4.47
CA ALA A 143 19.16 -5.32 4.97
C ALA A 143 19.56 -5.91 6.34
N ALA A 144 18.59 -6.23 7.19
CA ALA A 144 18.85 -6.63 8.58
C ALA A 144 19.54 -8.00 8.74
N PRO A 145 19.23 -9.06 7.97
CA PRO A 145 19.94 -10.34 8.08
C PRO A 145 21.44 -10.20 7.78
N ALA A 146 21.79 -9.41 6.76
CA ALA A 146 23.17 -9.21 6.34
C ALA A 146 24.02 -8.43 7.37
N ARG A 147 23.40 -7.52 8.13
CA ARG A 147 24.09 -6.65 9.09
C ARG A 147 24.00 -7.14 10.55
N PHE A 148 22.88 -7.74 10.93
CA PHE A 148 22.56 -8.05 12.33
C PHE A 148 22.24 -9.53 12.58
N GLY A 149 22.40 -10.41 11.59
CA GLY A 149 22.05 -11.83 11.71
C GLY A 149 22.71 -12.59 12.87
N ARG A 150 23.85 -12.09 13.38
CA ARG A 150 24.58 -12.66 14.53
C ARG A 150 24.15 -12.10 15.90
N ALA A 151 23.33 -11.04 15.94
CA ALA A 151 22.92 -10.42 17.20
C ALA A 151 21.77 -11.20 17.85
N ALA A 152 21.91 -11.55 19.13
CA ALA A 152 20.88 -12.30 19.88
C ALA A 152 19.53 -11.56 19.95
N GLN A 153 19.55 -10.23 19.99
CA GLN A 153 18.35 -9.38 19.98
C GLN A 153 17.61 -9.44 18.63
N TYR A 154 18.36 -9.52 17.52
CA TYR A 154 17.79 -9.68 16.19
C TYR A 154 17.10 -11.04 16.07
N GLN A 155 17.76 -12.11 16.51
CA GLN A 155 17.20 -13.48 16.46
C GLN A 155 15.94 -13.62 17.32
N ARG A 156 15.89 -12.93 18.47
CA ARG A 156 14.75 -13.03 19.39
C ARG A 156 13.51 -12.24 18.93
N TYR A 157 13.69 -11.05 18.36
CA TYR A 157 12.57 -10.15 18.06
C TYR A 157 12.37 -9.86 16.57
N LEU A 158 13.43 -9.58 15.82
CA LEU A 158 13.31 -9.19 14.41
C LEU A 158 13.20 -10.39 13.46
N ALA A 159 13.90 -11.49 13.72
CA ALA A 159 13.87 -12.68 12.88
C ALA A 159 12.45 -13.25 12.71
N PRO A 160 11.61 -13.42 13.76
CA PRO A 160 10.23 -13.88 13.57
C PRO A 160 9.37 -12.86 12.81
N LEU A 161 9.58 -11.55 13.02
CA LEU A 161 8.85 -10.50 12.30
C LEU A 161 9.21 -10.46 10.82
N VAL A 162 10.50 -10.59 10.48
CA VAL A 162 10.98 -10.69 9.09
C VAL A 162 10.43 -11.95 8.44
N ALA A 163 10.44 -13.09 9.13
CA ALA A 163 9.85 -14.34 8.64
C ALA A 163 8.34 -14.21 8.39
N LEU A 164 7.60 -13.55 9.28
CA LEU A 164 6.16 -13.30 9.13
C LEU A 164 5.87 -12.37 7.95
N LEU A 165 6.68 -11.31 7.79
CA LEU A 165 6.56 -10.38 6.67
C LEU A 165 6.77 -11.10 5.32
N GLN A 166 7.78 -11.97 5.25
CA GLN A 166 8.05 -12.79 4.05
C GLN A 166 6.95 -13.83 3.81
N ARG A 167 6.42 -14.48 4.87
CA ARG A 167 5.31 -15.44 4.78
C ARG A 167 4.03 -14.82 4.21
N HIS A 168 3.78 -13.55 4.49
CA HIS A 168 2.58 -12.83 4.04
C HIS A 168 2.86 -11.80 2.95
N ARG A 169 3.93 -12.00 2.18
CA ARG A 169 4.45 -11.00 1.24
C ARG A 169 3.38 -10.44 0.31
N ASP A 170 2.66 -11.32 -0.37
CA ASP A 170 1.63 -10.94 -1.35
C ASP A 170 0.51 -10.12 -0.73
N ARG A 171 0.08 -10.45 0.49
CA ARG A 171 -1.01 -9.76 1.19
C ARG A 171 -0.58 -8.37 1.62
N VAL A 172 0.64 -8.24 2.12
CA VAL A 172 1.19 -6.97 2.59
C VAL A 172 1.47 -6.04 1.39
N LEU A 173 2.02 -6.57 0.29
CA LEU A 173 2.22 -5.78 -0.94
C LEU A 173 0.89 -5.38 -1.59
N PHE A 174 -0.11 -6.26 -1.58
CA PHE A 174 -1.46 -5.89 -2.01
C PHE A 174 -2.07 -4.78 -1.12
N LEU A 175 -1.89 -4.86 0.20
CA LEU A 175 -2.37 -3.83 1.13
C LEU A 175 -1.67 -2.48 0.88
N ALA A 176 -0.36 -2.50 0.62
CA ALA A 176 0.39 -1.33 0.20
C ALA A 176 -0.20 -0.73 -1.08
N ALA A 177 -0.38 -1.54 -2.13
CA ALA A 177 -0.97 -1.09 -3.39
C ALA A 177 -2.38 -0.51 -3.19
N ALA A 178 -3.23 -1.15 -2.39
CA ALA A 178 -4.57 -0.67 -2.07
C ALA A 178 -4.56 0.67 -1.33
N SER A 179 -3.62 0.85 -0.39
CA SER A 179 -3.45 2.11 0.35
C SER A 179 -2.96 3.25 -0.54
N GLU A 180 -2.09 2.96 -1.52
CA GLU A 180 -1.63 3.95 -2.51
C GLU A 180 -2.79 4.39 -3.42
N LEU A 181 -3.63 3.45 -3.88
CA LEU A 181 -4.83 3.80 -4.64
C LEU A 181 -5.80 4.64 -3.81
N LEU A 182 -6.07 4.25 -2.56
CA LEU A 182 -6.95 4.99 -1.67
C LEU A 182 -6.46 6.44 -1.48
N MET A 183 -5.15 6.62 -1.30
CA MET A 183 -4.54 7.95 -1.20
C MET A 183 -4.76 8.78 -2.48
N ALA A 184 -4.60 8.20 -3.67
CA ALA A 184 -4.84 8.89 -4.94
C ALA A 184 -6.32 9.31 -5.10
N PHE A 185 -7.27 8.47 -4.68
CA PHE A 185 -8.68 8.84 -4.66
C PHE A 185 -8.98 9.96 -3.68
N ILE A 186 -8.45 9.91 -2.45
CA ILE A 186 -8.61 10.98 -1.46
C ILE A 186 -8.04 12.29 -1.99
N ALA A 187 -6.88 12.26 -2.67
CA ALA A 187 -6.30 13.44 -3.30
C ALA A 187 -7.19 14.01 -4.41
N THR A 188 -7.88 13.15 -5.18
CA THR A 188 -8.85 13.57 -6.19
C THR A 188 -10.06 14.27 -5.57
N PHE A 189 -10.58 13.74 -4.46
CA PHE A 189 -11.64 14.43 -3.72
C PHE A 189 -11.16 15.72 -3.05
N ALA A 190 -9.89 15.78 -2.65
CA ALA A 190 -9.29 16.98 -2.08
C ALA A 190 -9.16 18.14 -3.08
N VAL A 191 -9.33 17.90 -4.39
CA VAL A 191 -9.42 18.96 -5.40
C VAL A 191 -10.62 19.87 -5.13
N PHE A 192 -11.76 19.29 -4.74
CA PHE A 192 -12.98 20.04 -4.46
C PHE A 192 -12.87 20.87 -3.18
N THR A 193 -12.06 20.45 -2.21
CA THR A 193 -11.90 21.16 -0.94
C THR A 193 -10.71 22.12 -0.90
N ARG A 194 -9.64 21.85 -1.67
CA ARG A 194 -8.38 22.63 -1.64
C ARG A 194 -8.02 23.32 -2.97
N GLY A 195 -8.90 23.25 -3.97
CA GLY A 195 -8.72 23.89 -5.27
C GLY A 195 -7.42 23.46 -5.98
N ILE A 196 -6.65 24.44 -6.48
CA ILE A 196 -5.45 24.23 -7.32
C ILE A 196 -4.37 23.40 -6.59
N ARG A 197 -4.17 23.59 -5.29
CA ARG A 197 -3.17 22.82 -4.51
C ARG A 197 -3.55 21.34 -4.40
N GLY A 198 -4.85 21.07 -4.28
CA GLY A 198 -5.39 19.71 -4.34
C GLY A 198 -5.19 19.09 -5.72
N ALA A 199 -5.47 19.86 -6.78
CA ALA A 199 -5.30 19.42 -8.16
C ALA A 199 -3.85 19.04 -8.49
N GLY A 200 -2.87 19.87 -8.10
CA GLY A 200 -1.45 19.56 -8.29
C GLY A 200 -1.04 18.27 -7.56
N THR A 201 -1.50 18.08 -6.32
CA THR A 201 -1.19 16.86 -5.54
C THR A 201 -1.81 15.62 -6.19
N ALA A 202 -3.08 15.70 -6.60
CA ALA A 202 -3.76 14.61 -7.31
C ALA A 202 -3.05 14.27 -8.62
N PHE A 203 -2.65 15.27 -9.40
CA PHE A 203 -1.93 15.08 -10.66
C PHE A 203 -0.59 14.37 -10.45
N VAL A 204 0.21 14.78 -9.46
CA VAL A 204 1.48 14.12 -9.12
C VAL A 204 1.25 12.67 -8.71
N LEU A 205 0.28 12.41 -7.82
CA LEU A 205 -0.02 11.05 -7.37
C LEU A 205 -0.53 10.15 -8.50
N TRP A 206 -1.37 10.66 -9.39
CA TRP A 206 -1.85 9.90 -10.53
C TRP A 206 -0.74 9.60 -11.55
N ASN A 207 0.17 10.53 -11.82
CA ASN A 207 1.34 10.27 -12.66
C ASN A 207 2.26 9.22 -12.04
N GLN A 208 2.48 9.26 -10.73
CA GLN A 208 3.27 8.26 -10.01
C GLN A 208 2.59 6.88 -10.07
N MET A 209 1.27 6.83 -9.89
CA MET A 209 0.48 5.59 -10.02
C MET A 209 0.58 5.01 -11.43
N LYS A 210 0.57 5.86 -12.46
CA LYS A 210 0.78 5.44 -13.86
C LYS A 210 2.16 4.79 -14.03
N GLY A 211 3.20 5.33 -13.42
CA GLY A 211 4.53 4.70 -13.39
C GLY A 211 4.53 3.33 -12.73
N ARG A 212 3.89 3.20 -11.56
CA ARG A 212 3.75 1.92 -10.83
C ARG A 212 2.97 0.85 -11.58
N PHE A 213 1.99 1.26 -12.38
CA PHE A 213 1.19 0.34 -13.18
C PHE A 213 2.00 -0.38 -14.27
N HIS A 214 3.13 0.20 -14.65
CA HIS A 214 4.04 -0.35 -15.66
C HIS A 214 5.35 -0.92 -15.07
N SER A 215 5.60 -0.75 -13.77
CA SER A 215 6.81 -1.30 -13.16
C SER A 215 6.69 -2.81 -12.98
N HIS A 216 7.79 -3.52 -13.23
CA HIS A 216 7.81 -4.99 -13.19
C HIS A 216 7.40 -5.54 -11.80
N ASP A 217 7.78 -4.85 -10.73
CA ASP A 217 7.60 -5.34 -9.36
C ASP A 217 6.21 -5.04 -8.77
N ALA A 218 5.56 -3.93 -9.17
CA ALA A 218 4.33 -3.46 -8.54
C ALA A 218 3.08 -3.58 -9.43
N ALA A 219 3.26 -3.73 -10.75
CA ALA A 219 2.15 -3.75 -11.71
C ALA A 219 1.10 -4.82 -11.39
N LEU A 220 1.52 -6.02 -10.98
CA LEU A 220 0.60 -7.12 -10.69
C LEU A 220 -0.34 -6.81 -9.52
N TYR A 221 0.20 -6.22 -8.43
CA TYR A 221 -0.60 -5.86 -7.26
C TYR A 221 -1.57 -4.71 -7.57
N HIS A 222 -1.11 -3.69 -8.30
CA HIS A 222 -1.96 -2.57 -8.70
C HIS A 222 -3.06 -2.98 -9.69
N ARG A 223 -2.76 -3.84 -10.67
CA ARG A 223 -3.79 -4.40 -11.58
C ARG A 223 -4.83 -5.20 -10.81
N THR A 224 -4.41 -6.00 -9.85
CA THR A 224 -5.32 -6.76 -9.00
C THR A 224 -6.22 -5.83 -8.16
N ALA A 225 -5.66 -4.77 -7.57
CA ALA A 225 -6.45 -3.77 -6.84
C ALA A 225 -7.46 -3.04 -7.76
N TRP A 226 -7.03 -2.63 -8.95
CA TRP A 226 -7.88 -1.97 -9.93
C TRP A 226 -9.04 -2.85 -10.42
N THR A 227 -8.80 -4.13 -10.69
CA THR A 227 -9.87 -5.05 -11.10
C THR A 227 -10.91 -5.27 -10.00
N MET A 228 -10.47 -5.35 -8.73
CA MET A 228 -11.41 -5.44 -7.59
C MET A 228 -12.28 -4.18 -7.45
N ILE A 229 -11.69 -3.00 -7.65
CA ILE A 229 -12.45 -1.74 -7.65
C ILE A 229 -13.43 -1.70 -8.83
N GLY A 230 -12.97 -2.05 -10.04
CA GLY A 230 -13.82 -2.12 -11.23
C GLY A 230 -15.02 -3.03 -11.06
N GLN A 231 -14.82 -4.25 -10.52
CA GLN A 231 -15.90 -5.19 -10.25
C GLN A 231 -16.95 -4.64 -9.26
N ARG A 232 -16.52 -3.85 -8.27
CA ARG A 232 -17.45 -3.21 -7.31
C ARG A 232 -18.18 -2.02 -7.90
N LEU A 233 -17.55 -1.29 -8.82
CA LEU A 233 -18.14 -0.13 -9.50
C LEU A 233 -19.03 -0.53 -10.67
N GLN A 234 -18.83 -1.71 -11.28
CA GLN A 234 -19.63 -2.23 -12.40
C GLN A 234 -21.16 -2.03 -12.24
N PRO A 235 -21.82 -2.40 -11.12
CA PRO A 235 -23.27 -2.21 -10.98
C PRO A 235 -23.69 -0.73 -10.92
N LEU A 236 -22.80 0.18 -10.48
CA LEU A 236 -23.06 1.61 -10.46
C LEU A 236 -22.85 2.24 -11.84
N LEU A 237 -21.88 1.74 -12.61
CA LEU A 237 -21.58 2.22 -13.96
C LEU A 237 -22.68 1.89 -14.96
N VAL A 238 -23.33 0.74 -14.81
CA VAL A 238 -24.51 0.37 -15.63
C VAL A 238 -25.67 1.36 -15.40
N ARG A 239 -25.77 1.98 -14.22
CA ARG A 239 -26.83 2.95 -13.90
C ARG A 239 -26.53 4.37 -14.42
N VAL A 240 -25.26 4.69 -14.68
CA VAL A 240 -24.84 6.04 -15.10
C VAL A 240 -23.89 5.92 -16.30
N PRO A 241 -24.42 5.77 -17.52
CA PRO A 241 -23.60 5.59 -18.73
C PRO A 241 -22.69 6.79 -19.03
N ALA A 242 -23.03 7.99 -18.55
CA ALA A 242 -22.18 9.17 -18.67
C ALA A 242 -20.82 9.03 -17.97
N MET A 243 -20.72 8.21 -16.91
CA MET A 243 -19.43 7.94 -16.25
C MET A 243 -18.53 7.00 -17.06
N GLN A 244 -19.10 6.22 -17.97
CA GLN A 244 -18.36 5.22 -18.73
C GLN A 244 -17.38 5.86 -19.72
N SER A 245 -17.74 6.99 -20.33
CA SER A 245 -16.84 7.75 -21.21
C SER A 245 -15.63 8.33 -20.47
N TYR A 246 -15.83 8.88 -19.26
CA TYR A 246 -14.74 9.39 -18.43
C TYR A 246 -13.80 8.27 -17.96
N ILE A 247 -14.34 7.10 -17.63
CA ILE A 247 -13.52 5.94 -17.23
C ILE A 247 -12.72 5.42 -18.42
N GLN A 248 -13.31 5.35 -19.61
CA GLN A 248 -12.57 4.96 -20.82
C GLN A 248 -11.45 5.96 -21.14
N ALA A 249 -11.71 7.27 -21.01
CA ALA A 249 -10.67 8.29 -21.17
C ALA A 249 -9.53 8.11 -20.15
N ALA A 250 -9.86 7.84 -18.88
CA ALA A 250 -8.86 7.56 -17.85
C ALA A 250 -8.08 6.27 -18.14
N GLN A 251 -8.74 5.19 -18.57
CA GLN A 251 -8.09 3.93 -18.96
C GLN A 251 -7.13 4.13 -20.14
N ASN A 252 -7.55 4.89 -21.14
CA ASN A 252 -6.71 5.23 -22.30
C ASN A 252 -5.49 6.06 -21.90
N TRP A 253 -5.66 6.98 -20.93
CA TRP A 253 -4.53 7.74 -20.38
C TRP A 253 -3.56 6.86 -19.60
N PHE A 254 -4.07 5.87 -18.85
CA PHE A 254 -3.25 4.89 -18.15
C PHE A 254 -2.55 3.90 -19.10
N SER A 255 -3.15 3.55 -20.24
CA SER A 255 -2.58 2.59 -21.20
C SER A 255 -1.55 3.20 -22.14
N ARG A 256 -1.62 4.51 -22.40
CA ARG A 256 -0.62 5.24 -23.18
C ARG A 256 0.52 5.62 -22.24
N MET A 257 1.69 5.00 -22.35
CA MET A 257 2.89 5.46 -21.63
C MET A 257 3.24 6.90 -22.02
#